data_AF-A0A0H4KHX1-F1
#
_entry.id   AF-A0A0H4KHX1-F1
#
_cell.length_a   1.000
_cell.length_b   1.000
_cell.length_c   1.000
_cell.angle_alpha   90.00
_cell.angle_beta   90.00
_cell.angle_gamma   90.00
#
_symmetry.space_group_name_H-M   'P 1'
#
loop_
_entity.id
_entity.type
_entity.pdbx_description
1 polymer ?
#
loop_
_entity_poly.entity_id
_entity_poly.type
_entity_poly.pdbx_seq_one_letter_code
_entity_poly.pdbx_strand_id
1 'polypeptide(L)'
;MKNIWDTEYETKAPVTDREVIEAEKKLGIKLPEAYIELCKIHHGGSIIYDSFPTSLPTGWADDHVSVTSIAGIDEEGILSSSYYIEEWELPENILLLEGDGHWWIAMDYRERNENPPIIYIDLEASVDPFILELAPDFKSFVEGLYTHED
;
A
#
# COMPACT_ATOMS: atom_id res chain seq x y z
N MET A 1 -13.21 -8.69 -5.24
CA MET A 1 -12.07 -7.94 -5.81
C MET A 1 -11.61 -8.49 -7.18
N LYS A 2 -11.00 -7.67 -8.06
CA LYS A 2 -10.29 -8.17 -9.27
C LYS A 2 -8.97 -8.85 -8.85
N ASN A 3 -8.57 -9.94 -9.50
CA ASN A 3 -7.24 -10.50 -9.28
C ASN A 3 -6.21 -9.65 -10.03
N ILE A 4 -5.24 -9.10 -9.30
CA ILE A 4 -4.15 -8.29 -9.86
C ILE A 4 -2.78 -8.91 -9.63
N TRP A 5 -2.71 -10.05 -8.94
CA TRP A 5 -1.45 -10.66 -8.55
C TRP A 5 -0.75 -11.26 -9.76
N ASP A 6 0.54 -10.97 -9.89
CA ASP A 6 1.40 -11.69 -10.80
C ASP A 6 1.80 -13.02 -10.15
N THR A 7 1.30 -14.12 -10.71
CA THR A 7 1.52 -15.47 -10.17
C THR A 7 2.73 -16.17 -10.79
N GLU A 8 3.52 -15.50 -11.64
CA GLU A 8 4.73 -16.10 -12.22
C GLU A 8 5.83 -16.33 -11.18
N TYR A 9 5.82 -15.56 -10.09
CA TYR A 9 6.81 -15.64 -9.01
C TYR A 9 6.12 -15.84 -7.65
N GLU A 10 6.33 -17.01 -7.06
CA GLU A 10 5.99 -17.42 -5.69
C GLU A 10 4.57 -17.05 -5.17
N THR A 11 3.74 -18.07 -4.97
CA THR A 11 2.41 -17.88 -4.37
C THR A 11 2.47 -18.06 -2.85
N LYS A 12 2.37 -16.95 -2.09
CA LYS A 12 2.05 -17.01 -0.65
C LYS A 12 0.62 -17.54 -0.49
N ALA A 13 0.40 -18.41 0.47
CA ALA A 13 -0.93 -18.96 0.75
C ALA A 13 -1.89 -17.81 1.14
N PRO A 14 -3.17 -17.88 0.74
CA PRO A 14 -4.18 -16.89 1.14
C PRO A 14 -4.18 -16.60 2.63
N VAL A 15 -4.40 -15.33 2.98
CA VAL A 15 -4.57 -14.94 4.39
C VAL A 15 -5.81 -15.61 4.99
N THR A 16 -5.68 -16.06 6.23
CA THR A 16 -6.78 -16.64 7.00
C THR A 16 -7.50 -15.56 7.82
N ASP A 17 -8.79 -15.79 8.13
CA ASP A 17 -9.54 -14.88 9.00
C ASP A 17 -8.89 -14.70 10.37
N ARG A 18 -8.18 -15.73 10.87
CA ARG A 18 -7.44 -15.67 12.14
C ARG A 18 -6.28 -14.68 12.07
N GLU A 19 -5.50 -14.72 10.99
CA GLU A 19 -4.37 -13.80 10.77
C GLU A 19 -4.87 -12.36 10.65
N VAL A 20 -5.98 -12.14 9.94
CA VAL A 20 -6.62 -10.81 9.86
C VAL A 20 -7.02 -10.30 11.24
N ILE A 21 -7.71 -11.12 12.05
CA ILE A 21 -8.14 -10.74 13.41
C ILE A 21 -6.93 -10.43 14.31
N GLU A 22 -5.86 -11.23 14.22
CA GLU A 22 -4.63 -11.03 14.98
C GLU A 22 -3.91 -9.73 14.56
N ALA A 23 -3.84 -9.45 13.26
CA ALA A 23 -3.26 -8.22 12.71
C ALA A 23 -4.06 -6.98 13.12
N GLU A 24 -5.38 -6.95 12.92
CA GLU A 24 -6.24 -5.83 13.34
C GLU A 24 -6.13 -5.56 14.84
N LYS A 25 -6.07 -6.62 15.66
CA LYS A 25 -5.87 -6.49 17.11
C LYS A 25 -4.49 -5.93 17.46
N LYS A 26 -3.43 -6.36 16.78
CA LYS A 26 -2.05 -5.87 16.98
C LYS A 26 -1.94 -4.40 16.62
N LEU A 27 -2.56 -3.99 15.52
CA LEU A 27 -2.51 -2.64 14.96
C LEU A 27 -3.52 -1.67 15.61
N GLY A 28 -4.59 -2.18 16.23
CA GLY A 28 -5.64 -1.36 16.84
C GLY A 28 -6.56 -0.66 15.84
N ILE A 29 -6.65 -1.18 14.61
CA ILE A 29 -7.39 -0.62 13.47
C ILE A 29 -8.21 -1.71 12.78
N LYS A 30 -9.12 -1.29 11.89
CA LYS A 30 -9.79 -2.19 10.95
C LYS A 30 -9.19 -2.07 9.56
N LEU A 31 -8.80 -3.20 8.99
CA LEU A 31 -8.26 -3.25 7.62
C LEU A 31 -9.39 -3.06 6.60
N PRO A 32 -9.13 -2.46 5.42
CA PRO A 32 -10.14 -2.34 4.39
C PRO A 32 -10.61 -3.72 3.94
N GLU A 33 -11.92 -3.94 3.84
CA GLU A 33 -12.45 -5.23 3.39
C GLU A 33 -11.96 -5.60 1.99
N ALA A 34 -11.83 -4.60 1.12
CA ALA A 34 -11.21 -4.70 -0.20
C ALA A 34 -9.77 -5.26 -0.16
N TYR A 35 -8.97 -4.85 0.81
CA TYR A 35 -7.60 -5.32 1.00
C TYR A 35 -7.57 -6.77 1.52
N ILE A 36 -8.43 -7.08 2.50
CA ILE A 36 -8.58 -8.45 3.01
C ILE A 36 -9.03 -9.40 1.89
N GLU A 37 -10.01 -9.02 1.07
CA GLU A 37 -10.45 -9.80 -0.09
C GLU A 37 -9.29 -10.07 -1.07
N LEU A 38 -8.43 -9.08 -1.29
CA LEU A 38 -7.27 -9.23 -2.16
C LEU A 38 -6.25 -10.21 -1.56
N CYS A 39 -5.95 -10.09 -0.27
CA CYS A 39 -5.05 -10.98 0.47
C CYS A 39 -5.58 -12.42 0.59
N LYS A 40 -6.90 -12.63 0.46
CA LYS A 40 -7.53 -13.95 0.36
C LYS A 40 -7.35 -14.61 -1.02
N ILE A 41 -6.90 -13.87 -2.03
CA ILE A 41 -6.52 -14.43 -3.33
C ILE A 41 -5.05 -14.81 -3.31
N HIS A 42 -4.19 -13.89 -2.88
CA HIS A 42 -2.74 -14.08 -2.70
C HIS A 42 -2.25 -13.09 -1.63
N HIS A 43 -1.34 -13.53 -0.78
CA HIS A 43 -0.99 -12.85 0.47
C HIS A 43 0.29 -12.00 0.33
N GLY A 44 0.25 -11.02 -0.58
CA GLY A 44 1.32 -10.07 -0.83
C GLY A 44 2.31 -10.52 -1.91
N GLY A 45 2.91 -9.57 -2.62
CA GLY A 45 3.84 -9.84 -3.73
C GLY A 45 3.64 -8.91 -4.92
N SER A 46 4.18 -9.31 -6.07
CA SER A 46 4.10 -8.53 -7.30
C SER A 46 2.69 -8.51 -7.91
N ILE A 47 2.37 -7.45 -8.63
CA ILE A 47 1.11 -7.28 -9.35
C ILE A 47 1.35 -7.18 -10.87
N ILE A 48 0.30 -7.40 -11.67
CA ILE A 48 0.34 -7.36 -13.14
C ILE A 48 0.38 -5.95 -13.74
N TYR A 49 0.26 -4.94 -12.89
CA TYR A 49 0.32 -3.53 -13.24
C TYR A 49 1.64 -2.94 -12.74
N ASP A 50 1.98 -1.75 -13.20
CA ASP A 50 3.22 -1.07 -12.81
C ASP A 50 2.99 0.37 -12.34
N SER A 51 1.76 0.90 -12.45
CA SER A 51 1.52 2.34 -12.29
C SER A 51 0.15 2.68 -11.69
N PHE A 52 0.11 3.84 -11.03
CA PHE A 52 -1.12 4.51 -10.61
C PHE A 52 -1.10 5.99 -11.03
N PRO A 53 -2.20 6.53 -11.60
CA PRO A 53 -2.20 7.88 -12.16
C PRO A 53 -2.23 8.95 -11.07
N THR A 54 -1.55 10.07 -11.30
CA THR A 54 -1.58 11.26 -10.45
C THR A 54 -2.01 12.48 -11.25
N SER A 55 -2.64 13.43 -10.58
CA SER A 55 -3.00 14.73 -11.18
C SER A 55 -1.96 15.83 -10.94
N LEU A 56 -0.92 15.50 -10.16
CA LEU A 56 0.19 16.37 -9.80
C LEU A 56 1.50 15.63 -10.07
N PRO A 57 2.54 16.35 -10.52
CA PRO A 57 3.86 15.78 -10.69
C PRO A 57 4.42 15.34 -9.34
N THR A 58 5.11 14.20 -9.36
CA THR A 58 5.81 13.62 -8.21
C THR A 58 7.31 13.53 -8.51
N GLY A 59 8.13 13.09 -7.55
CA GLY A 59 9.52 12.72 -7.82
C GLY A 59 9.68 11.57 -8.82
N TRP A 60 8.61 10.80 -9.07
CA TRP A 60 8.60 9.68 -10.02
C TRP A 60 8.32 10.12 -11.47
N ALA A 61 7.17 10.76 -11.71
CA ALA A 61 6.73 11.21 -13.03
C ALA A 61 5.72 12.36 -12.93
N ASP A 62 5.42 12.98 -14.08
CA ASP A 62 4.50 14.13 -14.16
C ASP A 62 3.02 13.76 -13.92
N ASP A 63 2.63 12.52 -14.20
CA ASP A 63 1.24 12.08 -14.25
C ASP A 63 0.97 10.69 -13.64
N HIS A 64 1.98 10.07 -13.02
CA HIS A 64 1.82 8.78 -12.34
C HIS A 64 2.91 8.52 -11.29
N VAL A 65 2.70 7.44 -10.53
CA VAL A 65 3.69 6.82 -9.64
C VAL A 65 3.77 5.33 -9.93
N SER A 66 4.93 4.73 -9.66
CA SER A 66 5.11 3.28 -9.76
C SER A 66 4.37 2.53 -8.66
N VAL A 67 3.74 1.42 -9.05
CA VAL A 67 3.15 0.43 -8.15
C VAL A 67 3.41 -0.95 -8.74
N THR A 68 4.31 -1.72 -8.15
CA THR A 68 4.72 -3.03 -8.70
C THR A 68 4.39 -4.19 -7.77
N SER A 69 4.04 -3.89 -6.53
CA SER A 69 3.76 -4.88 -5.51
C SER A 69 2.80 -4.34 -4.47
N ILE A 70 2.19 -5.25 -3.70
CA ILE A 70 1.39 -4.89 -2.53
C ILE A 70 1.80 -5.80 -1.39
N ALA A 71 2.09 -5.23 -0.23
CA ALA A 71 2.42 -5.95 0.99
C ALA A 71 1.28 -6.89 1.41
N GLY A 72 1.65 -7.99 2.08
CA GLY A 72 0.71 -8.90 2.72
C GLY A 72 0.39 -8.48 4.17
N ILE A 73 -0.43 -9.29 4.84
CA ILE A 73 -0.81 -9.19 6.25
C ILE A 73 0.10 -10.12 7.07
N ASP A 74 1.39 -9.85 7.05
CA ASP A 74 2.41 -10.60 7.78
C ASP A 74 3.55 -9.68 8.28
N GLU A 75 4.55 -10.25 8.97
CA GLU A 75 5.70 -9.52 9.55
C GLU A 75 6.69 -9.01 8.49
N GLU A 76 6.62 -9.49 7.25
CA GLU A 76 7.39 -8.96 6.11
C GLU A 76 6.61 -7.89 5.33
N GLY A 77 5.28 -7.86 5.50
CA GLY A 77 4.36 -6.91 4.91
C GLY A 77 3.94 -5.82 5.90
N ILE A 78 2.65 -5.52 5.98
CA ILE A 78 2.16 -4.33 6.71
C ILE A 78 2.48 -4.34 8.21
N LEU A 79 2.76 -5.49 8.84
CA LEU A 79 3.11 -5.53 10.26
C LEU A 79 4.54 -5.04 10.53
N SER A 80 5.37 -4.90 9.50
CA SER A 80 6.68 -4.25 9.58
C SER A 80 6.62 -2.72 9.54
N SER A 81 5.45 -2.13 9.25
CA SER A 81 5.31 -0.68 9.03
C SER A 81 5.89 0.16 10.15
N SER A 82 5.72 -0.24 11.42
CA SER A 82 6.25 0.52 12.56
C SER A 82 7.77 0.64 12.55
N TYR A 83 8.48 -0.39 12.08
CA TYR A 83 9.94 -0.36 11.97
C TYR A 83 10.39 0.68 10.95
N TYR A 84 9.78 0.67 9.75
CA TYR A 84 10.11 1.62 8.69
C TYR A 84 9.64 3.04 8.99
N ILE A 85 8.53 3.21 9.69
CA ILE A 85 8.06 4.52 10.14
C ILE A 85 9.10 5.16 11.07
N GLU A 86 9.68 4.39 11.99
CA GLU A 86 10.75 4.88 12.88
C GLU A 86 12.04 5.15 12.10
N GLU A 87 12.48 4.22 11.26
CA GLU A 87 13.74 4.32 10.50
C GLU A 87 13.76 5.52 9.55
N TRP A 88 12.63 5.81 8.89
CA TRP A 88 12.52 6.84 7.86
C TRP A 88 11.79 8.10 8.33
N GLU A 89 11.53 8.23 9.64
CA GLU A 89 10.82 9.37 10.24
C GLU A 89 9.49 9.69 9.56
N LEU A 90 8.74 8.65 9.15
CA LEU A 90 7.45 8.79 8.46
C LEU A 90 6.35 9.27 9.43
N PRO A 91 5.22 9.77 8.89
CA PRO A 91 4.04 10.01 9.72
C PRO A 91 3.61 8.74 10.47
N GLU A 92 3.34 8.88 11.77
CA GLU A 92 2.75 7.79 12.56
C GLU A 92 1.33 7.45 12.07
N ASN A 93 0.83 6.27 12.45
CA ASN A 93 -0.51 5.78 12.11
C ASN A 93 -0.76 5.64 10.59
N ILE A 94 0.22 5.13 9.87
CA ILE A 94 0.07 4.65 8.49
C ILE A 94 0.49 3.19 8.40
N LEU A 95 0.04 2.49 7.35
CA LEU A 95 0.50 1.12 7.05
C LEU A 95 1.09 1.09 5.64
N LEU A 96 2.34 0.67 5.53
CA LEU A 96 3.12 0.68 4.29
C LEU A 96 2.73 -0.51 3.42
N LEU A 97 2.31 -0.22 2.19
CA LEU A 97 1.93 -1.21 1.18
C LEU A 97 3.08 -1.52 0.23
N GLU A 98 3.89 -0.51 -0.10
CA GLU A 98 5.05 -0.62 -0.99
C GLU A 98 5.98 0.55 -0.72
N GLY A 99 7.27 0.38 -1.02
CA GLY A 99 8.27 1.44 -0.95
C GLY A 99 9.68 0.87 -0.82
N ASP A 100 10.68 1.73 -0.99
CA ASP A 100 12.10 1.36 -0.97
C ASP A 100 12.96 2.22 -0.03
N GLY A 101 12.34 3.17 0.68
CA GLY A 101 13.01 4.14 1.54
C GLY A 101 13.16 5.54 0.93
N HIS A 102 13.03 5.70 -0.39
CA HIS A 102 12.96 7.01 -1.04
C HIS A 102 11.51 7.47 -1.20
N TRP A 103 10.60 6.51 -1.40
CA TRP A 103 9.18 6.74 -1.49
C TRP A 103 8.40 5.59 -0.84
N TRP A 104 7.14 5.86 -0.52
CA TRP A 104 6.22 4.90 0.08
C TRP A 104 4.80 5.08 -0.44
N ILE A 105 4.08 3.97 -0.59
CA ILE A 105 2.62 3.95 -0.73
C ILE A 105 2.05 3.37 0.56
N ALA A 106 1.06 4.04 1.14
CA ALA A 106 0.55 3.66 2.45
C ALA A 106 -0.97 3.84 2.58
N MET A 107 -1.58 3.03 3.45
CA MET A 107 -2.91 3.29 3.99
C MET A 107 -2.81 4.32 5.12
N ASP A 108 -3.54 5.43 5.01
CA ASP A 108 -3.45 6.55 5.94
C ASP A 108 -4.50 6.51 7.06
N TYR A 109 -4.12 5.99 8.22
CA TYR A 109 -4.97 5.89 9.41
C TYR A 109 -4.83 7.08 10.37
N ARG A 110 -4.16 8.17 9.98
CA ARG A 110 -3.93 9.33 10.88
C ARG A 110 -5.23 9.95 11.41
N GLU A 111 -6.25 10.01 10.56
CA GLU A 111 -7.54 10.66 10.86
C GLU A 111 -8.71 9.67 11.00
N ARG A 112 -8.48 8.38 10.78
CA ARG A 112 -9.54 7.36 10.87
C ARG A 112 -8.99 5.97 11.15
N ASN A 113 -9.85 5.10 11.65
CA ASN A 113 -9.54 3.74 12.12
C ASN A 113 -10.18 2.64 11.26
N GLU A 114 -10.92 2.99 10.22
CA GLU A 114 -11.39 2.08 9.17
C GLU A 114 -11.43 2.79 7.81
N ASN A 115 -11.30 2.01 6.72
CA ASN A 115 -11.36 2.46 5.33
C ASN A 115 -10.58 3.78 5.05
N PRO A 116 -9.27 3.82 5.35
CA PRO A 116 -8.37 4.94 5.07
C PRO A 116 -8.17 5.19 3.56
N PRO A 117 -7.80 6.42 3.19
CA PRO A 117 -7.29 6.70 1.85
C PRO A 117 -5.92 6.06 1.65
N ILE A 118 -5.51 5.96 0.39
CA ILE A 118 -4.17 5.56 -0.02
C ILE A 118 -3.37 6.81 -0.36
N ILE A 119 -2.19 6.92 0.22
CA ILE A 119 -1.26 8.04 0.02
C ILE A 119 0.04 7.56 -0.62
N TYR A 120 0.65 8.44 -1.40
CA TYR A 120 2.03 8.38 -1.82
C TYR A 120 2.85 9.37 -0.98
N ILE A 121 4.03 8.95 -0.56
CA ILE A 121 4.99 9.75 0.22
C ILE A 121 6.30 9.75 -0.55
N ASP A 122 6.81 10.94 -0.85
CA ASP A 122 8.13 11.15 -1.45
C ASP A 122 9.03 11.85 -0.43
N LEU A 123 10.10 11.16 -0.05
CA LEU A 123 11.07 11.61 0.95
C LEU A 123 12.23 12.40 0.33
N GLU A 124 12.35 12.45 -0.99
CA GLU A 124 13.40 13.20 -1.69
C GLU A 124 12.97 14.65 -2.01
N ALA A 125 11.75 15.02 -1.62
CA ALA A 125 11.27 16.39 -1.68
C ALA A 125 12.16 17.36 -0.87
N SER A 126 12.36 18.57 -1.42
CA SER A 126 13.43 19.48 -0.99
C SER A 126 13.35 20.07 0.43
N VAL A 127 12.24 19.91 1.16
CA VAL A 127 12.03 20.55 2.48
C VAL A 127 11.38 19.59 3.47
N ASP A 128 10.18 19.12 3.14
CA ASP A 128 9.39 18.17 3.94
C ASP A 128 8.93 17.03 3.02
N PRO A 129 8.61 15.84 3.55
CA PRO A 129 8.02 14.76 2.78
C PRO A 129 6.81 15.25 1.99
N PHE A 130 6.82 15.03 0.68
CA PHE A 130 5.68 15.33 -0.16
C PHE A 130 4.66 14.19 -0.04
N ILE A 131 3.45 14.51 0.43
CA ILE A 131 2.38 13.53 0.62
C ILE A 131 1.23 13.85 -0.32
N LEU A 132 0.83 12.87 -1.12
CA LEU A 132 -0.26 12.96 -2.09
C LEU A 132 -1.30 11.87 -1.84
N GLU A 133 -2.58 12.22 -1.71
CA GLU A 133 -3.66 11.23 -1.75
C GLU A 133 -3.80 10.68 -3.17
N LEU A 134 -3.61 9.37 -3.33
CA LEU A 134 -3.78 8.65 -4.58
C LEU A 134 -5.25 8.25 -4.78
N ALA A 135 -5.89 7.76 -3.72
CA ALA A 135 -7.26 7.25 -3.78
C ALA A 135 -7.97 7.39 -2.43
N PRO A 136 -9.31 7.56 -2.43
CA PRO A 136 -10.07 7.74 -1.20
C PRO A 136 -10.20 6.44 -0.36
N ASP A 137 -9.96 5.29 -0.97
CA ASP A 137 -9.95 3.97 -0.33
C ASP A 137 -9.14 2.95 -1.14
N PHE A 138 -8.82 1.81 -0.52
CA PHE A 138 -8.04 0.74 -1.15
C PHE A 138 -8.70 0.16 -2.41
N LYS A 139 -10.04 0.10 -2.45
CA LYS A 139 -10.76 -0.43 -3.61
C LYS A 139 -10.54 0.47 -4.83
N SER A 140 -10.72 1.77 -4.66
CA SER A 140 -10.53 2.78 -5.69
C SER A 140 -9.08 2.81 -6.17
N PHE A 141 -8.13 2.62 -5.26
CA PHE A 141 -6.71 2.46 -5.60
C PHE A 141 -6.49 1.27 -6.53
N VAL A 142 -6.94 0.07 -6.13
CA VAL A 142 -6.79 -1.12 -6.97
C VAL A 142 -7.48 -0.97 -8.32
N GLU A 143 -8.68 -0.37 -8.36
CA GLU A 143 -9.41 -0.14 -9.61
C GLU A 143 -8.69 0.83 -10.56
N GLY A 144 -7.92 1.79 -10.04
CA GLY A 144 -7.14 2.77 -10.82
C GLY A 144 -5.77 2.29 -11.31
N LEU A 145 -5.26 1.14 -10.84
CA LEU A 145 -4.01 0.56 -11.31
C LEU A 145 -4.07 0.23 -12.81
N TYR A 146 -2.98 0.52 -13.52
CA TYR A 146 -2.81 0.26 -14.95
C TYR A 146 -1.35 -0.06 -15.30
N THR A 147 -1.13 -0.57 -16.51
CA THR A 147 0.20 -0.77 -17.09
C THR A 147 0.52 0.47 -17.93
N HIS A 148 1.59 1.19 -17.60
CA HIS A 148 2.03 2.34 -18.36
C HIS A 148 2.72 1.88 -19.66
N GLU A 149 2.26 2.43 -20.78
CA GLU A 149 2.93 2.26 -22.07
C GLU A 149 3.79 3.49 -22.33
N ASP A 150 5.11 3.29 -22.50
CA ASP A 150 6.09 4.33 -22.85
C ASP A 150 5.78 5.06 -24.18
#